data_AF-A0A0S4X0A5-F1
#
_entry.id   AF-A0A0S4X0A5-F1
#
_cell.length_a   1.000
_cell.length_b   1.000
_cell.length_c   1.000
_cell.angle_alpha   90.00
_cell.angle_beta   90.00
_cell.angle_gamma   90.00
#
_symmetry.space_group_name_H-M   'P 1'
#
loop_
_entity.id
_entity.type
_entity.pdbx_description
1 polymer ?
#
loop_
_entity_poly.entity_id
_entity_poly.type
_entity_poly.pdbx_seq_one_letter_code
_entity_poly.pdbx_strand_id
1 'polypeptide(L)'
;MKVFNARHFLRHIAARTLHEFVQAHVLAPRLVVDWSGPDDTLSGALCDAVEALEHQVATTDLSPRDREALERDLLLWADDLRRAHLMADGLAVAEFCNACQADPDVLEAFASRDEREIALWMLAFRDKIFRDVELHLAFQAKTHGKFWKKHRIQRGLELTRDRARLEQFCHAVAQLYKKSGGGDGVHIELSERRSVTAADAMSALQLTLYVEGPVTALTHFAQSHFTRVTTRVALESALVYHPATGEVETVVKGGAKNHTAMLELFGKHVVQQDLAPERIEPQRYNLNALRDGLQPYEDWSAYGVEVVRLRRARLTPVGIAGVSFTVEASSDKAQDDAIRIARGGLKVEHMFEAEYHLDAATVIVYTQVADGGRAGHFSFNIRASGVSTIKNLSLRNQVLARKVLQALMVIDAEDDVAVAAQVPREAAIV
;
A
#
# COMPACT_ATOMS: atom_id res chain seq x y z
N MET A 1 7.22 -5.59 -12.32
CA MET A 1 6.08 -6.35 -11.76
C MET A 1 6.27 -7.79 -12.23
N LYS A 2 6.57 -8.73 -11.33
CA LYS A 2 6.52 -10.15 -11.73
C LYS A 2 5.06 -10.45 -12.05
N VAL A 3 4.80 -11.06 -13.20
CA VAL A 3 3.43 -11.49 -13.56
C VAL A 3 3.01 -12.52 -12.53
N PHE A 4 1.82 -12.35 -11.94
CA PHE A 4 1.27 -13.34 -11.01
C PHE A 4 1.07 -14.68 -11.76
N ASN A 5 1.48 -15.78 -11.12
CA ASN A 5 1.33 -17.12 -11.65
C ASN A 5 0.82 -18.03 -10.52
N ALA A 6 -0.42 -18.51 -10.65
CA ALA A 6 -1.09 -19.30 -9.62
C ALA A 6 -0.32 -20.58 -9.29
N ARG A 7 0.14 -21.32 -10.30
CA ARG A 7 0.91 -22.57 -10.13
C ARG A 7 2.20 -22.35 -9.34
N HIS A 8 2.92 -21.26 -9.63
CA HIS A 8 4.11 -20.89 -8.87
C HIS A 8 3.77 -20.50 -7.43
N PHE A 9 2.67 -19.77 -7.21
CA PHE A 9 2.24 -19.36 -5.87
C PHE A 9 1.88 -20.57 -5.00
N LEU A 10 1.01 -21.47 -5.51
CA LEU A 10 0.51 -22.65 -4.81
C LEU A 10 1.61 -23.65 -4.46
N ARG A 11 2.67 -23.75 -5.26
CA ARG A 11 3.83 -24.63 -4.98
C ARG A 11 4.53 -24.32 -3.66
N HIS A 12 4.41 -23.09 -3.15
CA HIS A 12 5.04 -22.65 -1.91
C HIS A 12 4.08 -22.67 -0.70
N ILE A 13 2.90 -23.28 -0.84
CA ILE A 13 1.90 -23.39 0.24
C ILE A 13 1.90 -24.84 0.74
N ALA A 14 1.89 -25.06 2.05
CA ALA A 14 1.83 -26.41 2.60
C ALA A 14 0.50 -27.09 2.27
N ALA A 15 0.53 -28.43 2.14
CA ALA A 15 -0.62 -29.26 1.82
C ALA A 15 -1.84 -28.99 2.71
N ARG A 16 -1.62 -28.85 4.03
CA ARG A 16 -2.65 -28.51 5.00
C ARG A 16 -3.37 -27.20 4.65
N THR A 17 -2.61 -26.13 4.41
CA THR A 17 -3.16 -24.80 4.11
C THR A 17 -3.89 -24.81 2.77
N LEU A 18 -3.38 -25.53 1.76
CA LEU A 18 -4.06 -25.72 0.47
C LEU A 18 -5.41 -26.40 0.65
N HIS A 19 -5.45 -27.49 1.41
CA HIS A 19 -6.68 -28.24 1.65
C HIS A 19 -7.73 -27.40 2.37
N GLU A 20 -7.34 -26.70 3.44
CA GLU A 20 -8.20 -25.78 4.18
C GLU A 20 -8.78 -24.68 3.28
N PHE A 21 -7.94 -24.03 2.45
CA PHE A 21 -8.39 -23.02 1.50
C PHE A 21 -9.36 -23.58 0.47
N VAL A 22 -9.05 -24.74 -0.13
CA VAL A 22 -9.93 -25.37 -1.12
C VAL A 22 -11.28 -25.72 -0.50
N GLN A 23 -11.30 -26.30 0.69
CA GLN A 23 -12.56 -26.65 1.37
C GLN A 23 -13.45 -25.44 1.66
N ALA A 24 -12.85 -24.28 1.94
CA ALA A 24 -13.58 -23.03 2.16
C ALA A 24 -14.03 -22.36 0.85
N HIS A 25 -13.45 -22.72 -0.29
CA HIS A 25 -13.67 -22.03 -1.57
C HIS A 25 -14.89 -22.58 -2.33
N VAL A 26 -15.60 -21.72 -3.07
CA VAL A 26 -16.81 -22.09 -3.84
C VAL A 26 -16.56 -23.14 -4.93
N LEU A 27 -15.31 -23.28 -5.36
CA LEU A 27 -14.89 -24.26 -6.39
C LEU A 27 -14.72 -25.68 -5.82
N ALA A 28 -14.67 -25.86 -4.48
CA ALA A 28 -14.41 -27.15 -3.84
C ALA A 28 -15.27 -28.32 -4.38
N PRO A 29 -16.61 -28.18 -4.52
CA PRO A 29 -17.46 -29.28 -4.95
C PRO A 29 -17.19 -29.76 -6.39
N ARG A 30 -16.44 -28.98 -7.17
CA ARG A 30 -16.11 -29.26 -8.58
C ARG A 30 -14.70 -29.81 -8.75
N LEU A 31 -13.85 -29.71 -7.73
CA LEU A 31 -12.46 -30.14 -7.79
C LEU A 31 -12.33 -31.61 -7.42
N VAL A 32 -11.69 -32.39 -8.30
CA VAL A 32 -11.36 -33.80 -8.05
C VAL A 32 -9.88 -33.88 -7.75
N VAL A 33 -9.53 -33.80 -6.46
CA VAL A 33 -8.15 -33.87 -5.96
C VAL A 33 -8.05 -34.96 -4.91
N ASP A 34 -7.10 -35.88 -5.08
CA ASP A 34 -6.77 -36.88 -4.07
C ASP A 34 -5.84 -36.28 -3.01
N TRP A 35 -6.42 -35.88 -1.88
CA TRP A 35 -5.70 -35.28 -0.76
C TRP A 35 -4.90 -36.30 0.09
N SER A 36 -4.99 -37.60 -0.21
CA SER A 36 -4.19 -38.63 0.46
C SER A 36 -2.80 -38.85 -0.14
N GLY A 37 -2.51 -38.16 -1.25
CA GLY A 37 -1.22 -38.22 -1.94
C GLY A 37 -0.08 -37.49 -1.20
N PRO A 38 1.17 -37.62 -1.69
CA PRO A 38 2.33 -36.95 -1.11
C PRO A 38 2.23 -35.41 -1.17
N ASP A 39 2.58 -34.73 -0.07
CA ASP A 39 2.51 -33.27 0.09
C ASP A 39 3.17 -32.48 -1.04
N ASP A 40 4.30 -32.97 -1.58
CA ASP A 40 5.06 -32.31 -2.65
C ASP A 40 4.40 -32.38 -4.03
N THR A 41 3.38 -33.23 -4.20
CA THR A 41 2.63 -33.39 -5.47
C THR A 41 1.24 -32.76 -5.45
N LEU A 42 0.68 -32.47 -4.26
CA LEU A 42 -0.68 -31.95 -4.10
C LEU A 42 -0.91 -30.60 -4.78
N SER A 43 0.06 -29.68 -4.72
CA SER A 43 -0.06 -28.38 -5.40
C SER A 43 -0.14 -28.54 -6.93
N GLY A 44 0.56 -29.53 -7.49
CA GLY A 44 0.47 -29.89 -8.90
C GLY A 44 -0.89 -30.49 -9.26
N ALA A 45 -1.35 -31.49 -8.50
CA ALA A 45 -2.65 -32.13 -8.71
C ALA A 45 -3.82 -31.15 -8.64
N LEU A 46 -3.77 -30.19 -7.70
CA LEU A 46 -4.76 -29.11 -7.61
C LEU A 46 -4.75 -28.21 -8.86
N CYS A 47 -3.57 -27.84 -9.37
CA CYS A 47 -3.48 -27.06 -10.60
C CYS A 47 -4.06 -27.83 -11.79
N ASP A 48 -3.75 -29.12 -11.91
CA ASP A 48 -4.26 -29.97 -12.99
C ASP A 48 -5.79 -30.11 -12.91
N ALA A 49 -6.37 -30.20 -11.71
CA ALA A 49 -7.81 -30.24 -11.51
C ALA A 49 -8.50 -28.93 -11.94
N VAL A 50 -7.87 -27.77 -11.68
CA VAL A 50 -8.38 -26.46 -12.14
C VAL A 50 -8.27 -26.33 -13.66
N GLU A 51 -7.13 -26.71 -14.25
CA GLU A 51 -6.92 -26.71 -15.70
C GLU A 51 -7.92 -27.63 -16.43
N ALA A 52 -8.30 -28.76 -15.81
CA ALA A 52 -9.35 -29.64 -16.32
C ALA A 52 -10.73 -28.95 -16.36
N LEU A 53 -11.08 -28.15 -15.35
CA LEU A 53 -12.32 -27.36 -15.33
C LEU A 53 -12.31 -26.25 -16.40
N GLU A 54 -11.17 -25.56 -16.58
CA GLU A 54 -11.00 -24.59 -17.66
C GLU A 54 -11.17 -25.24 -19.04
N HIS A 55 -10.61 -26.44 -19.22
CA HIS A 55 -10.80 -27.22 -20.43
C HIS A 55 -12.27 -27.62 -20.64
N GLN A 56 -12.97 -28.02 -19.58
CA GLN A 56 -14.39 -28.38 -19.64
C GLN A 56 -15.25 -27.21 -20.14
N VAL A 57 -14.99 -25.99 -19.68
CA VAL A 57 -15.64 -24.77 -20.19
C VAL A 57 -15.41 -24.62 -21.69
N ALA A 58 -14.20 -24.88 -22.18
CA ALA A 58 -13.85 -24.69 -23.58
C ALA A 58 -14.43 -25.77 -24.50
N THR A 59 -14.53 -27.03 -24.06
CA THR A 59 -14.76 -28.17 -24.95
C THR A 59 -16.06 -28.93 -24.73
N THR A 60 -16.75 -28.72 -23.61
CA THR A 60 -17.98 -29.46 -23.28
C THR A 60 -19.24 -28.67 -23.63
N ASP A 61 -20.29 -29.38 -24.04
CA ASP A 61 -21.64 -28.82 -24.22
C ASP A 61 -22.34 -28.66 -22.85
N LEU A 62 -21.84 -27.71 -22.06
CA LEU A 62 -22.47 -27.26 -20.83
C LEU A 62 -23.68 -26.39 -21.15
N SER A 63 -24.73 -26.48 -20.34
CA SER A 63 -25.83 -25.52 -20.42
C SER A 63 -25.29 -24.08 -20.23
N PRO A 64 -25.89 -23.05 -20.87
CA PRO A 64 -25.40 -21.68 -20.76
C PRO A 64 -25.25 -21.20 -19.31
N ARG A 65 -26.19 -21.60 -18.45
CA ARG A 65 -26.19 -21.25 -17.02
C ARG A 65 -25.05 -21.94 -16.26
N ASP A 66 -24.79 -23.22 -16.55
CA ASP A 66 -23.72 -23.96 -15.87
C ASP A 66 -22.34 -23.51 -16.32
N ARG A 67 -22.21 -23.16 -17.61
CA ARG A 67 -21.01 -22.52 -18.17
C ARG A 67 -20.72 -21.20 -17.47
N GLU A 68 -21.70 -20.29 -17.42
CA GLU A 68 -21.54 -18.98 -16.76
C GLU A 68 -21.20 -19.12 -15.27
N ALA A 69 -21.84 -20.06 -14.57
CA ALA A 69 -21.53 -20.33 -13.17
C ALA A 69 -20.09 -20.85 -12.99
N LEU A 70 -19.64 -21.81 -13.80
CA LEU A 70 -18.28 -22.34 -13.73
C LEU A 70 -17.22 -21.30 -14.10
N GLU A 71 -17.45 -20.52 -15.16
CA GLU A 71 -16.57 -19.41 -15.53
C GLU A 71 -16.43 -18.40 -14.39
N ARG A 72 -17.53 -18.04 -13.73
CA ARG A 72 -17.49 -17.17 -12.55
C ARG A 72 -16.71 -17.79 -11.40
N ASP A 73 -16.93 -19.07 -11.08
CA ASP A 73 -16.25 -19.76 -9.97
C ASP A 73 -14.72 -19.86 -10.24
N LEU A 74 -14.31 -20.07 -11.50
CA LEU A 74 -12.90 -20.05 -11.93
C LEU A 74 -12.28 -18.65 -11.88
N LEU A 75 -13.04 -17.61 -12.24
CA LEU A 75 -12.59 -16.22 -12.10
C LEU A 75 -12.39 -15.84 -10.63
N LEU A 76 -13.28 -16.26 -9.74
CA LEU A 76 -13.12 -16.08 -8.29
C LEU A 76 -11.88 -16.79 -7.77
N TRP A 77 -11.63 -18.04 -8.17
CA TRP A 77 -10.41 -18.76 -7.83
C TRP A 77 -9.14 -17.99 -8.23
N ALA A 78 -9.08 -17.52 -9.47
CA ALA A 78 -7.93 -16.77 -9.96
C ALA A 78 -7.75 -15.42 -9.24
N ASP A 79 -8.85 -14.71 -8.95
CA ASP A 79 -8.81 -13.44 -8.23
C ASP A 79 -8.39 -13.62 -6.77
N ASP A 80 -8.93 -14.62 -6.07
CA ASP A 80 -8.60 -14.91 -4.67
C ASP A 80 -7.13 -15.29 -4.49
N LEU A 81 -6.58 -16.14 -5.36
CA LEU A 81 -5.14 -16.45 -5.30
C LEU A 81 -4.27 -15.23 -5.61
N ARG A 82 -4.71 -14.35 -6.51
CA ARG A 82 -4.03 -13.09 -6.80
C ARG A 82 -4.08 -12.14 -5.61
N ARG A 83 -5.23 -12.01 -4.95
CA ARG A 83 -5.42 -11.19 -3.75
C ARG A 83 -4.55 -11.69 -2.61
N ALA A 84 -4.59 -12.99 -2.32
CA ALA A 84 -3.71 -13.62 -1.33
C ALA A 84 -2.22 -13.37 -1.65
N HIS A 85 -1.82 -13.50 -2.93
CA HIS A 85 -0.45 -13.22 -3.34
C HIS A 85 -0.04 -11.74 -3.13
N LEU A 86 -0.94 -10.79 -3.39
CA LEU A 86 -0.68 -9.36 -3.17
C LEU A 86 -0.58 -8.99 -1.68
N MET A 87 -1.16 -9.80 -0.80
CA MET A 87 -1.14 -9.64 0.66
C MET A 87 -0.13 -10.58 1.35
N ALA A 88 0.65 -11.34 0.57
CA ALA A 88 1.67 -12.25 1.09
C ALA A 88 3.00 -11.51 1.33
N ASP A 89 2.96 -10.52 2.21
CA ASP A 89 4.13 -9.73 2.61
C ASP A 89 4.03 -9.26 4.07
N GLY A 90 5.19 -8.94 4.66
CA GLY A 90 5.26 -8.56 6.07
C GLY A 90 4.45 -7.33 6.50
N LEU A 91 4.09 -6.40 5.60
CA LEU A 91 3.21 -5.28 5.96
C LEU A 91 1.77 -5.77 6.16
N ALA A 92 1.27 -6.60 5.25
CA ALA A 92 -0.04 -7.20 5.35
C ALA A 92 -0.15 -8.12 6.58
N VAL A 93 0.85 -8.98 6.81
CA VAL A 93 0.88 -9.85 8.00
C VAL A 93 0.87 -9.04 9.30
N ALA A 94 1.65 -7.96 9.38
CA ALA A 94 1.64 -7.08 10.55
C ALA A 94 0.26 -6.44 10.80
N GLU A 95 -0.43 -5.98 9.75
CA GLU A 95 -1.78 -5.44 9.87
C GLU A 95 -2.82 -6.53 10.21
N PHE A 96 -2.68 -7.77 9.70
CA PHE A 96 -3.51 -8.91 10.12
C PHE A 96 -3.34 -9.22 11.61
N CYS A 97 -2.10 -9.33 12.08
CA CYS A 97 -1.80 -9.53 13.50
C CYS A 97 -2.44 -8.42 14.35
N ASN A 98 -2.32 -7.17 13.92
CA ASN A 98 -2.92 -6.02 14.62
C ASN A 98 -4.45 -6.08 14.66
N ALA A 99 -5.10 -6.43 13.55
CA ALA A 99 -6.55 -6.56 13.49
C ALA A 99 -7.05 -7.71 14.39
N CYS A 100 -6.27 -8.78 14.52
CA CYS A 100 -6.64 -10.03 15.18
C CYS A 100 -6.03 -10.23 16.57
N GLN A 101 -5.47 -9.21 17.23
CA GLN A 101 -4.80 -9.35 18.54
C GLN A 101 -5.67 -10.00 19.64
N ALA A 102 -6.98 -9.90 19.52
CA ALA A 102 -7.95 -10.48 20.47
C ALA A 102 -8.57 -11.81 19.99
N ASP A 103 -8.11 -12.37 18.87
CA ASP A 103 -8.61 -13.62 18.28
C ASP A 103 -7.54 -14.73 18.46
N PRO A 104 -7.63 -15.55 19.51
CA PRO A 104 -6.62 -16.57 19.81
C PRO A 104 -6.51 -17.64 18.71
N ASP A 105 -7.60 -17.94 18.01
CA ASP A 105 -7.61 -18.93 16.92
C ASP A 105 -6.73 -18.45 15.75
N VAL A 106 -6.73 -17.14 15.48
CA VAL A 106 -5.87 -16.54 14.45
C VAL A 106 -4.40 -16.60 14.86
N LEU A 107 -4.09 -16.28 16.11
CA LEU A 107 -2.71 -16.32 16.61
C LEU A 107 -2.14 -17.74 16.57
N GLU A 108 -2.93 -18.75 16.94
CA GLU A 108 -2.55 -20.15 16.80
C GLU A 108 -2.36 -20.54 15.33
N ALA A 109 -3.27 -20.10 14.45
CA ALA A 109 -3.15 -20.36 13.02
C ALA A 109 -1.88 -19.74 12.40
N PHE A 110 -1.44 -18.58 12.88
CA PHE A 110 -0.26 -17.91 12.32
C PHE A 110 1.05 -18.56 12.76
N ALA A 111 1.09 -19.17 13.95
CA ALA A 111 2.32 -19.69 14.55
C ALA A 111 3.09 -20.69 13.67
N SER A 112 2.41 -21.42 12.81
CA SER A 112 3.01 -22.44 11.92
C SER A 112 3.00 -22.09 10.44
N ARG A 113 2.62 -20.85 10.07
CA ARG A 113 2.38 -20.45 8.67
C ARG A 113 3.33 -19.36 8.22
N ASP A 114 3.77 -19.43 6.97
CA ASP A 114 4.51 -18.35 6.34
C ASP A 114 3.58 -17.20 5.89
N GLU A 115 4.14 -16.09 5.38
CA GLU A 115 3.35 -14.92 4.94
C GLU A 115 2.30 -15.25 3.87
N ARG A 116 2.58 -16.20 2.97
CA ARG A 116 1.67 -16.61 1.89
C ARG A 116 0.52 -17.42 2.44
N GLU A 117 0.85 -18.33 3.35
CA GLU A 117 -0.13 -19.18 4.03
C GLU A 117 -1.04 -18.38 4.94
N ILE A 118 -0.50 -17.40 5.67
CA ILE A 118 -1.28 -16.44 6.47
C ILE A 118 -2.26 -15.68 5.59
N ALA A 119 -1.81 -15.12 4.47
CA ALA A 119 -2.68 -14.38 3.56
C ALA A 119 -3.81 -15.25 2.99
N LEU A 120 -3.50 -16.48 2.57
CA LEU A 120 -4.48 -17.42 2.04
C LEU A 120 -5.49 -17.87 3.11
N TRP A 121 -5.01 -18.14 4.32
CA TRP A 121 -5.86 -18.53 5.46
C TRP A 121 -6.78 -17.38 5.89
N MET A 122 -6.26 -16.15 5.97
CA MET A 122 -7.05 -14.96 6.30
C MET A 122 -8.15 -14.72 5.26
N LEU A 123 -7.85 -14.91 3.98
CA LEU A 123 -8.85 -14.81 2.92
C LEU A 123 -9.98 -15.86 3.09
N ALA A 124 -9.64 -17.10 3.44
CA ALA A 124 -10.59 -18.19 3.61
C ALA A 124 -11.46 -18.07 4.86
N PHE A 125 -10.88 -17.65 5.99
CA PHE A 125 -11.53 -17.79 7.31
C PHE A 125 -11.81 -16.47 8.02
N ARG A 126 -11.30 -15.34 7.51
CA ARG A 126 -11.47 -13.99 8.06
C ARG A 126 -11.61 -12.95 6.92
N ASP A 127 -12.46 -13.25 5.93
CA ASP A 127 -12.64 -12.49 4.69
C ASP A 127 -12.82 -10.98 4.89
N LYS A 128 -13.60 -10.56 5.90
CA LYS A 128 -13.87 -9.16 6.22
C LYS A 128 -12.62 -8.46 6.73
N ILE A 129 -11.84 -9.11 7.59
CA ILE A 129 -10.57 -8.57 8.08
C ILE A 129 -9.56 -8.51 6.93
N PHE A 130 -9.51 -9.56 6.10
CA PHE A 130 -8.69 -9.57 4.89
C PHE A 130 -8.98 -8.35 4.02
N ARG A 131 -10.26 -8.12 3.72
CA ARG A 131 -10.73 -6.97 2.94
C ARG A 131 -10.40 -5.63 3.60
N ASP A 132 -10.59 -5.50 4.91
CA ASP A 132 -10.28 -4.26 5.63
C ASP A 132 -8.80 -3.92 5.55
N VAL A 133 -7.92 -4.91 5.68
CA VAL A 133 -6.48 -4.69 5.54
C VAL A 133 -6.10 -4.36 4.08
N GLU A 134 -6.72 -4.98 3.07
CA GLU A 134 -6.55 -4.55 1.66
C GLU A 134 -6.87 -3.06 1.50
N LEU A 135 -7.97 -2.58 2.07
CA LEU A 135 -8.38 -1.18 2.02
C LEU A 135 -7.40 -0.27 2.77
N HIS A 136 -6.91 -0.69 3.94
CA HIS A 136 -5.96 0.08 4.73
C HIS A 136 -4.63 0.24 4.00
N LEU A 137 -4.08 -0.84 3.44
CA LEU A 137 -2.83 -0.80 2.68
C LEU A 137 -2.99 -0.01 1.38
N ALA A 138 -4.13 -0.15 0.68
CA ALA A 138 -4.43 0.66 -0.50
C ALA A 138 -4.47 2.16 -0.19
N PHE A 139 -5.05 2.55 0.96
CA PHE A 139 -5.02 3.93 1.44
C PHE A 139 -3.60 4.38 1.79
N GLN A 140 -2.87 3.56 2.56
CA GLN A 140 -1.50 3.84 2.97
C GLN A 140 -0.59 4.05 1.76
N ALA A 141 -0.74 3.25 0.70
CA ALA A 141 -0.03 3.41 -0.57
C ALA A 141 -0.30 4.76 -1.26
N LYS A 142 -1.37 5.48 -0.90
CA LYS A 142 -1.74 6.80 -1.45
C LYS A 142 -1.39 7.99 -0.52
N THR A 143 -1.07 7.75 0.76
CA THR A 143 -0.62 8.80 1.72
C THR A 143 0.57 9.62 1.21
N HIS A 144 0.65 10.91 1.53
CA HIS A 144 1.67 11.83 0.98
C HIS A 144 1.72 11.91 -0.57
N GLY A 145 0.78 11.28 -1.27
CA GLY A 145 0.67 11.31 -2.72
C GLY A 145 -0.02 12.58 -3.20
N LYS A 146 -0.05 12.75 -4.53
CA LYS A 146 -0.67 13.91 -5.20
C LYS A 146 -2.12 14.18 -4.76
N PHE A 147 -2.88 13.11 -4.50
CA PHE A 147 -4.30 13.16 -4.18
C PHE A 147 -4.58 13.06 -2.68
N TRP A 148 -3.55 13.07 -1.82
CA TRP A 148 -3.72 12.94 -0.38
C TRP A 148 -3.63 14.31 0.32
N LYS A 149 -4.49 14.51 1.31
CA LYS A 149 -4.48 15.67 2.22
C LYS A 149 -4.84 15.26 3.63
N LYS A 150 -4.27 15.98 4.61
CA LYS A 150 -4.51 15.81 6.03
C LYS A 150 -5.10 17.11 6.62
N HIS A 151 -6.12 16.98 7.44
CA HIS A 151 -6.77 18.08 8.15
C HIS A 151 -7.01 17.69 9.61
N ARG A 152 -7.27 18.69 10.45
CA ARG A 152 -7.80 18.53 11.79
C ARG A 152 -9.26 18.99 11.81
N ILE A 153 -10.13 18.17 12.37
CA ILE A 153 -11.52 18.45 12.67
C ILE A 153 -11.78 18.19 14.16
N GLN A 154 -13.03 18.27 14.58
CA GLN A 154 -13.43 17.99 15.96
C GLN A 154 -13.09 16.54 16.37
N ARG A 155 -12.74 16.36 17.66
CA ARG A 155 -12.42 15.06 18.26
C ARG A 155 -13.69 14.32 18.70
N GLY A 156 -13.59 13.00 18.83
CA GLY A 156 -14.65 12.15 19.40
C GLY A 156 -15.94 12.14 18.59
N LEU A 157 -15.90 12.48 17.30
CA LEU A 157 -17.09 12.44 16.44
C LEU A 157 -17.49 10.99 16.18
N GLU A 158 -18.76 10.68 16.39
CA GLU A 158 -19.32 9.38 16.03
C GLU A 158 -19.73 9.38 14.55
N LEU A 159 -19.29 8.36 13.81
CA LEU A 159 -19.70 8.16 12.44
C LEU A 159 -20.97 7.32 12.41
N THR A 160 -21.93 7.71 11.59
CA THR A 160 -23.10 6.86 11.32
C THR A 160 -22.66 5.51 10.71
N ARG A 161 -23.27 4.44 11.19
CA ARG A 161 -23.20 3.10 10.55
C ARG A 161 -24.44 2.79 9.71
N ASP A 162 -25.41 3.72 9.65
CA ASP A 162 -26.59 3.60 8.82
C ASP A 162 -26.21 3.55 7.33
N ARG A 163 -26.52 2.41 6.69
CA ARG A 163 -26.21 2.16 5.29
C ARG A 163 -26.81 3.19 4.35
N ALA A 164 -28.06 3.62 4.58
CA ALA A 164 -28.73 4.57 3.70
C ALA A 164 -28.03 5.93 3.72
N ARG A 165 -27.52 6.35 4.88
CA ARG A 165 -26.77 7.61 5.02
C ARG A 165 -25.38 7.54 4.40
N LEU A 166 -24.68 6.41 4.59
CA LEU A 166 -23.39 6.17 3.93
C LEU A 166 -23.55 6.16 2.39
N GLU A 167 -24.63 5.60 1.88
CA GLU A 167 -24.94 5.65 0.45
C GLU A 167 -25.28 7.07 -0.02
N GLN A 168 -26.02 7.86 0.76
CA GLN A 168 -26.27 9.27 0.43
C GLN A 168 -24.97 10.08 0.39
N PHE A 169 -24.06 9.86 1.35
CA PHE A 169 -22.72 10.44 1.34
C PHE A 169 -21.99 10.08 0.04
N CYS A 170 -21.99 8.79 -0.34
CA CYS A 170 -21.32 8.32 -1.54
C CYS A 170 -21.92 8.92 -2.84
N HIS A 171 -23.25 8.99 -2.95
CA HIS A 171 -23.94 9.64 -4.06
C HIS A 171 -23.60 11.14 -4.14
N ALA A 172 -23.49 11.83 -3.01
CA ALA A 172 -23.12 13.23 -2.98
C ALA A 172 -21.66 13.43 -3.43
N VAL A 173 -20.74 12.55 -3.01
CA VAL A 173 -19.35 12.58 -3.49
C VAL A 173 -19.26 12.29 -4.98
N ALA A 174 -20.12 11.41 -5.53
CA ALA A 174 -20.16 11.14 -6.97
C ALA A 174 -20.46 12.38 -7.82
N GLN A 175 -21.21 13.35 -7.28
CA GLN A 175 -21.50 14.61 -7.97
C GLN A 175 -20.24 15.44 -8.26
N LEU A 176 -19.16 15.25 -7.48
CA LEU A 176 -17.87 15.90 -7.72
C LEU A 176 -17.22 15.46 -9.05
N TYR A 177 -17.59 14.28 -9.57
CA TYR A 177 -17.00 13.68 -10.76
C TYR A 177 -17.87 13.79 -12.03
N LYS A 178 -19.11 14.27 -11.91
CA LYS A 178 -20.05 14.40 -13.05
C LYS A 178 -19.48 15.24 -14.20
N LYS A 179 -18.85 16.37 -13.88
CA LYS A 179 -18.23 17.25 -14.89
C LYS A 179 -17.07 16.59 -15.65
N SER A 180 -16.50 15.52 -15.10
CA SER A 180 -15.43 14.73 -15.72
C SER A 180 -15.94 13.43 -16.35
N GLY A 181 -17.27 13.30 -16.54
CA GLY A 181 -17.91 12.15 -17.18
C GLY A 181 -18.29 11.00 -16.24
N GLY A 182 -18.16 11.17 -14.93
CA GLY A 182 -18.54 10.16 -13.93
C GLY A 182 -20.01 9.72 -14.06
N GLY A 183 -20.26 8.44 -13.78
CA GLY A 183 -21.59 7.82 -13.79
C GLY A 183 -22.38 8.07 -12.49
N ASP A 184 -23.43 7.29 -12.27
CA ASP A 184 -24.29 7.37 -11.09
C ASP A 184 -24.07 6.19 -10.12
N GLY A 185 -23.48 5.09 -10.61
CA GLY A 185 -23.18 3.95 -9.77
C GLY A 185 -22.18 4.32 -8.66
N VAL A 186 -22.51 3.91 -7.43
CA VAL A 186 -21.69 4.14 -6.25
C VAL A 186 -21.65 2.90 -5.37
N HIS A 187 -20.55 2.76 -4.63
CA HIS A 187 -20.40 1.78 -3.56
C HIS A 187 -19.52 2.34 -2.46
N ILE A 188 -19.81 2.01 -1.20
CA ILE A 188 -19.06 2.48 -0.04
C ILE A 188 -18.77 1.33 0.91
N GLU A 189 -17.55 1.31 1.44
CA GLU A 189 -17.09 0.36 2.44
C GLU A 189 -16.61 1.12 3.67
N LEU A 190 -17.04 0.64 4.85
CA LEU A 190 -16.58 1.13 6.15
C LEU A 190 -15.68 0.05 6.78
N SER A 191 -14.45 0.42 7.10
CA SER A 191 -13.50 -0.43 7.83
C SER A 191 -13.00 0.28 9.09
N GLU A 192 -12.68 -0.50 10.11
CA GLU A 192 -12.13 -0.01 11.37
C GLU A 192 -10.68 -0.41 11.51
N ARG A 193 -9.81 0.55 11.80
CA ARG A 193 -8.40 0.32 12.06
C ARG A 193 -8.14 0.48 13.54
N ARG A 194 -7.96 -0.66 14.22
CA ARG A 194 -7.61 -0.69 15.65
C ARG A 194 -6.22 -0.09 15.85
N SER A 195 -6.08 0.74 16.87
CA SER A 195 -4.78 1.29 17.28
C SER A 195 -4.10 0.32 18.25
N VAL A 196 -2.80 0.11 18.06
CA VAL A 196 -1.97 -0.79 18.89
C VAL A 196 -1.50 -0.12 20.19
N THR A 197 -1.57 1.22 20.27
CA THR A 197 -0.87 1.98 21.32
C THR A 197 -1.59 2.16 22.65
N ALA A 198 -2.88 1.81 22.74
CA ALA A 198 -3.57 1.71 24.03
C ALA A 198 -4.85 0.86 23.88
N ALA A 199 -5.13 0.00 24.87
CA ALA A 199 -6.38 -0.75 24.95
C ALA A 199 -7.64 0.16 24.95
N ASP A 200 -7.46 1.45 25.25
CA ASP A 200 -8.50 2.48 25.27
C ASP A 200 -8.44 3.47 24.08
N ALA A 201 -7.54 3.27 23.11
CA ALA A 201 -7.45 4.16 21.95
C ALA A 201 -8.60 3.88 20.97
N MET A 202 -9.43 4.90 20.71
CA MET A 202 -10.49 4.82 19.71
C MET A 202 -9.91 4.43 18.35
N SER A 203 -10.47 3.36 17.75
CA SER A 203 -10.11 2.91 16.40
C SER A 203 -10.28 4.04 15.38
N ALA A 204 -9.33 4.15 14.45
CA ALA A 204 -9.54 4.99 13.28
C ALA A 204 -10.59 4.34 12.37
N LEU A 205 -11.36 5.16 11.67
CA LEU A 205 -12.45 4.73 10.82
C LEU A 205 -12.14 5.13 9.38
N GLN A 206 -12.17 4.16 8.46
CA GLN A 206 -11.93 4.38 7.05
C GLN A 206 -13.21 4.18 6.24
N LEU A 207 -13.55 5.19 5.44
CA LEU A 207 -14.58 5.11 4.40
C LEU A 207 -13.89 5.04 3.05
N THR A 208 -14.07 3.94 2.32
CA THR A 208 -13.62 3.79 0.94
C THR A 208 -14.82 3.90 0.02
N LEU A 209 -14.76 4.82 -0.95
CA LEU A 209 -15.83 5.15 -1.87
C LEU A 209 -15.43 4.78 -3.30
N TYR A 210 -16.31 4.09 -3.99
CA TYR A 210 -16.21 3.78 -5.40
C TYR A 210 -17.32 4.52 -6.14
N VAL A 211 -16.94 5.27 -7.15
CA VAL A 211 -17.87 6.00 -8.03
C VAL A 211 -17.62 5.55 -9.46
N GLU A 212 -18.67 5.32 -10.24
CA GLU A 212 -18.52 5.06 -11.67
C GLU A 212 -17.74 6.17 -12.37
N GLY A 213 -16.65 5.81 -13.05
CA GLY A 213 -15.85 6.74 -13.83
C GLY A 213 -16.44 7.06 -15.21
N PRO A 214 -15.69 7.85 -16.00
CA PRO A 214 -16.03 8.11 -17.39
C PRO A 214 -16.01 6.83 -18.24
N VAL A 215 -16.84 6.84 -19.29
CA VAL A 215 -16.83 5.79 -20.31
C VAL A 215 -15.43 5.68 -20.89
N THR A 216 -14.85 4.49 -20.79
CA THR A 216 -13.48 4.16 -21.19
C THR A 216 -13.51 2.93 -22.08
N ALA A 217 -12.82 2.99 -23.22
CA ALA A 217 -12.62 1.81 -24.07
C ALA A 217 -11.32 1.11 -23.65
N LEU A 218 -11.42 -0.10 -23.10
CA LEU A 218 -10.28 -0.92 -22.73
C LEU A 218 -9.98 -1.93 -23.85
N THR A 219 -8.70 -2.06 -24.21
CA THR A 219 -8.23 -3.12 -25.10
C THR A 219 -8.18 -4.43 -24.33
N HIS A 220 -8.90 -5.45 -24.82
CA HIS A 220 -9.11 -6.72 -24.12
C HIS A 220 -8.93 -7.91 -25.07
N PHE A 221 -8.44 -9.03 -24.57
CA PHE A 221 -8.48 -10.30 -25.28
C PHE A 221 -9.62 -11.14 -24.73
N ALA A 222 -10.60 -11.48 -25.57
CA ALA A 222 -11.65 -12.43 -25.25
C ALA A 222 -11.51 -13.62 -26.20
N GLN A 223 -11.38 -14.84 -25.67
CA GLN A 223 -11.24 -16.07 -26.47
C GLN A 223 -10.14 -15.94 -27.55
N SER A 224 -8.97 -15.42 -27.18
CA SER A 224 -7.84 -15.18 -28.09
C SER A 224 -8.07 -14.15 -29.21
N HIS A 225 -9.19 -13.42 -29.19
CA HIS A 225 -9.47 -12.33 -30.12
C HIS A 225 -9.28 -10.97 -29.46
N PHE A 226 -8.58 -10.06 -30.16
CA PHE A 226 -8.47 -8.68 -29.74
C PHE A 226 -9.81 -7.97 -29.92
N THR A 227 -10.32 -7.41 -28.82
CA THR A 227 -11.58 -6.67 -28.76
C THR A 227 -11.40 -5.36 -28.01
N ARG A 228 -12.32 -4.41 -28.20
CA ARG A 228 -12.42 -3.21 -27.37
C ARG A 228 -13.70 -3.30 -26.57
N VAL A 229 -13.56 -3.31 -25.25
CA VAL A 229 -14.70 -3.32 -24.32
C VAL A 229 -14.92 -1.90 -23.80
N THR A 230 -16.12 -1.37 -24.04
CA THR A 230 -16.55 -0.09 -23.48
C THR A 230 -17.06 -0.33 -22.08
N THR A 231 -16.41 0.26 -21.08
CA THR A 231 -16.76 0.10 -19.65
C THR A 231 -16.59 1.41 -18.88
N ARG A 232 -17.06 1.46 -17.63
CA ARG A 232 -16.83 2.56 -16.69
C ARG A 232 -15.97 2.06 -15.54
N VAL A 233 -14.70 2.48 -15.52
CA VAL A 233 -13.77 2.10 -14.45
C VAL A 233 -14.11 2.87 -13.17
N ALA A 234 -14.16 2.17 -12.03
CA ALA A 234 -14.41 2.82 -10.75
C ALA A 234 -13.33 3.86 -10.40
N LEU A 235 -13.78 5.04 -9.99
CA LEU A 235 -12.98 6.08 -9.35
C LEU A 235 -13.02 5.85 -7.84
N GLU A 236 -11.88 5.53 -7.27
CA GLU A 236 -11.74 5.33 -5.84
C GLU A 236 -11.38 6.64 -5.13
N SER A 237 -12.12 6.95 -4.07
CA SER A 237 -11.79 7.99 -3.09
C SER A 237 -11.85 7.39 -1.69
N ALA A 238 -11.15 7.97 -0.73
CA ALA A 238 -11.19 7.44 0.63
C ALA A 238 -10.98 8.53 1.68
N LEU A 239 -11.51 8.30 2.87
CA LEU A 239 -11.35 9.15 4.05
C LEU A 239 -11.03 8.28 5.26
N VAL A 240 -10.02 8.67 6.04
CA VAL A 240 -9.68 8.05 7.32
C VAL A 240 -9.84 9.10 8.41
N TYR A 241 -10.64 8.81 9.43
CA TYR A 241 -10.83 9.67 10.60
C TYR A 241 -10.25 9.01 11.84
N HIS A 242 -9.50 9.78 12.63
CA HIS A 242 -8.91 9.37 13.89
C HIS A 242 -9.65 10.08 15.05
N PRO A 243 -10.61 9.42 15.73
CA PRO A 243 -11.46 10.08 16.72
C PRO A 243 -10.69 10.69 17.89
N ALA A 244 -9.61 10.03 18.34
CA ALA A 244 -8.80 10.47 19.48
C ALA A 244 -8.08 11.81 19.21
N THR A 245 -7.59 12.02 17.99
CA THR A 245 -6.79 13.21 17.64
C THR A 245 -7.60 14.27 16.90
N GLY A 246 -8.72 13.87 16.29
CA GLY A 246 -9.50 14.70 15.37
C GLY A 246 -8.84 14.81 13.99
N GLU A 247 -7.82 14.01 13.70
CA GLU A 247 -7.17 14.02 12.39
C GLU A 247 -8.03 13.32 11.36
N VAL A 248 -8.15 13.92 10.18
CA VAL A 248 -8.82 13.35 9.03
C VAL A 248 -7.90 13.40 7.82
N GLU A 249 -7.72 12.26 7.19
CA GLU A 249 -6.95 12.10 5.96
C GLU A 249 -7.90 11.77 4.82
N THR A 250 -7.64 12.32 3.64
CA THR A 250 -8.50 12.14 2.47
C THR A 250 -7.67 11.87 1.24
N VAL A 251 -8.15 10.96 0.39
CA VAL A 251 -7.59 10.67 -0.93
C VAL A 251 -8.66 10.95 -1.97
N VAL A 252 -8.51 12.05 -2.72
CA VAL A 252 -9.54 12.56 -3.65
C VAL A 252 -8.89 13.17 -4.90
N LYS A 253 -9.45 12.87 -6.07
CA LYS A 253 -9.05 13.55 -7.31
C LYS A 253 -9.74 14.90 -7.41
N GLY A 254 -9.03 15.93 -7.88
CA GLY A 254 -9.57 17.29 -8.08
C GLY A 254 -8.97 18.38 -7.19
N GLY A 255 -7.96 18.05 -6.38
CA GLY A 255 -7.21 19.02 -5.60
C GLY A 255 -8.01 19.61 -4.43
N ALA A 256 -7.53 20.72 -3.88
CA ALA A 256 -8.02 21.28 -2.61
C ALA A 256 -9.54 21.46 -2.56
N LYS A 257 -10.15 21.93 -3.66
CA LYS A 257 -11.60 22.11 -3.77
C LYS A 257 -12.40 20.83 -3.48
N ASN A 258 -11.96 19.70 -4.04
CA ASN A 258 -12.66 18.43 -3.85
C ASN A 258 -12.43 17.84 -2.45
N HIS A 259 -11.26 18.11 -1.84
CA HIS A 259 -11.02 17.74 -0.43
C HIS A 259 -11.95 18.52 0.52
N THR A 260 -12.07 19.83 0.33
CA THR A 260 -13.01 20.66 1.12
C THR A 260 -14.45 20.16 0.96
N ALA A 261 -14.90 19.95 -0.27
CA ALA A 261 -16.24 19.43 -0.53
C ALA A 261 -16.48 18.04 0.08
N MET A 262 -15.48 17.14 0.03
CA MET A 262 -15.58 15.83 0.67
C MET A 262 -15.78 15.95 2.19
N LEU A 263 -15.05 16.86 2.86
CA LEU A 263 -15.18 17.08 4.30
C LEU A 263 -16.53 17.72 4.66
N GLU A 264 -17.03 18.67 3.87
CA GLU A 264 -18.38 19.24 4.05
C GLU A 264 -19.46 18.15 3.95
N LEU A 265 -19.37 17.29 2.93
CA LEU A 265 -20.29 16.16 2.76
C LEU A 265 -20.17 15.12 3.87
N PHE A 266 -18.96 14.85 4.35
CA PHE A 266 -18.71 13.97 5.48
C PHE A 266 -19.36 14.51 6.76
N GLY A 267 -19.18 15.80 7.04
CA GLY A 267 -19.86 16.50 8.13
C GLY A 267 -21.37 16.37 8.05
N LYS A 268 -21.95 16.67 6.88
CA LYS A 268 -23.40 16.63 6.67
C LYS A 268 -24.01 15.23 6.77
N HIS A 269 -23.44 14.24 6.09
CA HIS A 269 -24.09 12.95 5.89
C HIS A 269 -23.64 11.86 6.85
N VAL A 270 -22.39 11.91 7.31
CA VAL A 270 -21.81 10.85 8.13
C VAL A 270 -21.81 11.23 9.60
N VAL A 271 -21.34 12.43 9.92
CA VAL A 271 -21.23 12.93 11.30
C VAL A 271 -22.48 13.69 11.74
N GLN A 272 -23.23 14.26 10.79
CA GLN A 272 -24.40 15.15 10.98
C GLN A 272 -24.09 16.41 11.78
N GLN A 273 -22.91 16.98 11.58
CA GLN A 273 -22.43 18.17 12.27
C GLN A 273 -21.61 19.00 11.29
N ASP A 274 -21.64 20.32 11.44
CA ASP A 274 -20.75 21.19 10.69
C ASP A 274 -19.31 20.97 11.16
N LEU A 275 -18.41 20.80 10.19
CA LEU A 275 -16.98 20.60 10.48
C LEU A 275 -16.25 21.92 10.33
N ALA A 276 -15.22 22.11 11.17
CA ALA A 276 -14.26 23.21 11.06
C ALA A 276 -12.89 22.65 10.66
N PRO A 277 -12.68 22.26 9.38
CA PRO A 277 -11.45 21.63 8.95
C PRO A 277 -10.29 22.63 8.88
N GLU A 278 -9.24 22.36 9.65
CA GLU A 278 -7.96 23.05 9.58
C GLU A 278 -6.95 22.19 8.81
N ARG A 279 -6.29 22.73 7.78
CA ARG A 279 -5.31 21.96 7.01
C ARG A 279 -4.04 21.71 7.82
N ILE A 280 -3.62 20.44 7.88
CA ILE A 280 -2.32 20.05 8.43
C ILE A 280 -1.34 19.96 7.28
N GLU A 281 -0.34 20.85 7.26
CA GLU A 281 0.73 20.76 6.27
C GLU A 281 1.68 19.59 6.61
N PRO A 282 2.21 18.89 5.61
CA PRO A 282 3.23 17.87 5.83
C PRO A 282 4.46 18.49 6.49
N GLN A 283 5.03 17.78 7.46
CA GLN A 283 6.34 18.11 8.00
C GLN A 283 7.38 18.08 6.87
N ARG A 284 8.17 19.14 6.77
CA ARG A 284 9.16 19.29 5.71
C ARG A 284 10.43 18.50 6.06
N TYR A 285 11.01 17.83 5.07
CA TYR A 285 12.33 17.23 5.24
C TYR A 285 13.42 18.29 5.15
N ASN A 286 14.38 18.25 6.07
CA ASN A 286 15.57 19.11 6.04
C ASN A 286 16.59 18.58 5.01
N LEU A 287 16.24 18.59 3.73
CA LEU A 287 17.09 18.04 2.67
C LEU A 287 18.41 18.79 2.52
N ASN A 288 18.47 20.04 2.94
CA ASN A 288 19.70 20.83 2.89
C ASN A 288 20.80 20.28 3.81
N ALA A 289 20.47 19.44 4.80
CA ALA A 289 21.44 18.70 5.61
C ALA A 289 22.30 17.71 4.78
N LEU A 290 21.83 17.32 3.58
CA LEU A 290 22.51 16.34 2.74
C LEU A 290 23.54 16.96 1.77
N ARG A 291 23.65 18.30 1.73
CA ARG A 291 24.47 19.02 0.73
C ARG A 291 25.96 18.92 1.00
N ASP A 292 26.35 18.69 2.24
CA ASP A 292 27.75 18.66 2.66
C ASP A 292 28.37 17.25 2.55
N GLY A 293 27.54 16.25 2.22
CA GLY A 293 27.91 14.84 2.12
C GLY A 293 27.14 13.97 3.11
N LEU A 294 27.25 12.66 2.95
CA LEU A 294 26.54 11.67 3.77
C LEU A 294 27.44 11.03 4.82
N GLN A 295 28.23 11.83 5.53
CA GLN A 295 29.05 11.28 6.60
C GLN A 295 28.16 10.93 7.80
N PRO A 296 28.22 9.68 8.30
CA PRO A 296 27.46 9.30 9.48
C PRO A 296 27.98 10.08 10.70
N TYR A 297 27.08 10.71 11.47
CA TYR A 297 27.42 11.18 12.82
C TYR A 297 27.42 10.02 13.84
N GLU A 298 26.80 8.90 13.49
CA GLU A 298 26.72 7.67 14.27
C GLU A 298 27.23 6.47 13.46
N ASP A 299 27.73 5.43 14.13
CA ASP A 299 28.14 4.20 13.44
C ASP A 299 26.91 3.42 12.92
N TRP A 300 26.66 3.54 11.62
CA TRP A 300 25.58 2.84 10.92
C TRP A 300 25.75 1.32 10.85
N SER A 301 26.95 0.80 11.13
CA SER A 301 27.19 -0.64 11.19
C SER A 301 26.30 -1.31 12.25
N ALA A 302 25.97 -0.59 13.32
CA ALA A 302 25.03 -1.02 14.37
C ALA A 302 23.61 -1.30 13.85
N TYR A 303 23.24 -0.72 12.70
CA TYR A 303 21.96 -0.93 12.03
C TYR A 303 22.06 -1.90 10.85
N GLY A 304 23.21 -2.55 10.66
CA GLY A 304 23.49 -3.40 9.50
C GLY A 304 23.63 -2.63 8.19
N VAL A 305 23.93 -1.33 8.25
CA VAL A 305 24.14 -0.47 7.08
C VAL A 305 25.63 -0.34 6.84
N GLU A 306 26.02 -0.60 5.60
CA GLU A 306 27.41 -0.52 5.17
C GLU A 306 27.73 0.86 4.60
N VAL A 307 26.89 1.36 3.69
CA VAL A 307 27.07 2.66 3.03
C VAL A 307 25.72 3.27 2.69
N VAL A 308 25.60 4.58 2.86
CA VAL A 308 24.49 5.38 2.32
C VAL A 308 25.04 6.36 1.30
N ARG A 309 24.38 6.48 0.15
CA ARG A 309 24.74 7.40 -0.94
C ARG A 309 23.51 8.11 -1.49
N LEU A 310 23.71 9.28 -2.13
CA LEU A 310 22.69 9.91 -2.95
C LEU A 310 22.82 9.43 -4.39
N ARG A 311 21.84 8.67 -4.87
CA ARG A 311 21.76 8.21 -6.27
C ARG A 311 21.33 9.33 -7.19
N ARG A 312 20.45 10.22 -6.70
CA ARG A 312 19.98 11.42 -7.42
C ARG A 312 19.84 12.59 -6.46
N ALA A 313 20.13 13.79 -6.95
CA ALA A 313 19.92 15.05 -6.26
C ALA A 313 19.27 16.05 -7.23
N ARG A 314 18.13 16.64 -6.81
CA ARG A 314 17.49 17.74 -7.53
C ARG A 314 17.78 19.04 -6.80
N LEU A 315 18.53 19.92 -7.47
CA LEU A 315 19.05 21.16 -6.93
C LEU A 315 18.36 22.36 -7.58
N THR A 316 18.04 23.38 -6.81
CA THR A 316 17.47 24.65 -7.29
C THR A 316 18.38 25.80 -6.89
N PRO A 317 18.80 26.67 -7.83
CA PRO A 317 19.61 27.82 -7.48
C PRO A 317 18.86 28.77 -6.55
N VAL A 318 19.57 29.33 -5.57
CA VAL A 318 19.03 30.33 -4.66
C VAL A 318 18.71 31.61 -5.43
N GLY A 319 17.50 32.15 -5.22
CA GLY A 319 17.05 33.39 -5.85
C GLY A 319 16.61 33.28 -7.32
N ILE A 320 16.71 32.10 -7.95
CA ILE A 320 16.28 31.90 -9.35
C ILE A 320 15.10 30.94 -9.39
N ALA A 321 13.90 31.49 -9.55
CA ALA A 321 12.69 30.69 -9.71
C ALA A 321 12.65 29.97 -11.07
N GLY A 322 12.06 28.78 -11.11
CA GLY A 322 11.81 28.03 -12.35
C GLY A 322 12.99 27.24 -12.91
N VAL A 323 14.18 27.33 -12.30
CA VAL A 323 15.36 26.56 -12.71
C VAL A 323 15.62 25.43 -11.72
N SER A 324 15.87 24.22 -12.23
CA SER A 324 16.34 23.09 -11.41
C SER A 324 17.30 22.20 -12.19
N PHE A 325 18.35 21.75 -11.51
CA PHE A 325 19.31 20.77 -12.02
C PHE A 325 19.04 19.41 -11.37
N THR A 326 19.10 18.34 -12.15
CA THR A 326 19.04 16.98 -11.62
C THR A 326 20.35 16.28 -11.92
N VAL A 327 21.05 15.86 -10.87
CA VAL A 327 22.30 15.11 -10.96
C VAL A 327 22.01 13.66 -10.58
N GLU A 328 22.52 12.74 -11.39
CA GLU A 328 22.29 11.31 -11.25
C GLU A 328 23.64 10.57 -11.26
N ALA A 329 23.97 9.88 -10.16
CA ALA A 329 25.25 9.22 -9.92
C ALA A 329 25.20 7.71 -10.14
N SER A 330 26.25 6.99 -10.51
CA SER A 330 26.16 5.52 -10.67
C SER A 330 25.62 4.79 -9.43
N SER A 331 24.86 3.70 -9.64
CA SER A 331 24.43 2.78 -8.56
C SER A 331 25.54 1.86 -8.06
N ASP A 332 26.72 1.91 -8.65
CA ASP A 332 27.90 1.22 -8.12
C ASP A 332 28.35 1.91 -6.83
N LYS A 333 28.46 1.14 -5.75
CA LYS A 333 28.82 1.59 -4.39
C LYS A 333 30.16 2.33 -4.35
N ALA A 334 31.12 1.97 -5.22
CA ALA A 334 32.47 2.54 -5.23
C ALA A 334 32.56 3.91 -5.93
N GLN A 335 31.49 4.33 -6.61
CA GLN A 335 31.49 5.58 -7.37
C GLN A 335 31.07 6.77 -6.51
N ASP A 336 31.30 7.98 -7.02
CA ASP A 336 30.87 9.21 -6.37
C ASP A 336 29.35 9.31 -6.24
N ASP A 337 28.86 9.98 -5.20
CA ASP A 337 27.42 10.25 -5.04
C ASP A 337 26.98 11.50 -5.84
N ALA A 338 25.67 11.70 -5.92
CA ALA A 338 25.09 12.78 -6.73
C ALA A 338 25.49 14.18 -6.25
N ILE A 339 25.79 14.38 -4.96
CA ILE A 339 26.21 15.67 -4.43
C ILE A 339 27.67 15.95 -4.79
N ARG A 340 28.55 14.96 -4.68
CA ARG A 340 29.94 15.10 -5.10
C ARG A 340 30.05 15.39 -6.60
N ILE A 341 29.26 14.70 -7.42
CA ILE A 341 29.16 14.99 -8.86
C ILE A 341 28.63 16.42 -9.09
N ALA A 342 27.60 16.85 -8.35
CA ALA A 342 27.05 18.19 -8.47
C ALA A 342 28.09 19.27 -8.13
N ARG A 343 28.88 19.08 -7.06
CA ARG A 343 29.94 20.02 -6.66
C ARG A 343 31.07 20.12 -7.69
N GLY A 344 31.36 19.03 -8.40
CA GLY A 344 32.34 19.04 -9.48
C GLY A 344 31.81 19.58 -10.82
N GLY A 345 30.50 19.48 -11.06
CA GLY A 345 29.88 19.78 -12.36
C GLY A 345 29.11 21.09 -12.44
N LEU A 346 28.62 21.63 -11.32
CA LEU A 346 27.87 22.89 -11.29
C LEU A 346 28.79 24.08 -11.01
N LYS A 347 28.48 25.22 -11.62
CA LYS A 347 29.18 26.48 -11.35
C LYS A 347 28.79 26.95 -9.94
N VAL A 348 29.79 27.19 -9.10
CA VAL A 348 29.66 27.74 -7.74
C VAL A 348 30.62 28.93 -7.64
N GLU A 349 30.14 30.10 -7.24
CA GLU A 349 30.97 31.31 -7.13
C GLU A 349 31.55 31.49 -5.72
N HIS A 350 30.80 31.11 -4.69
CA HIS A 350 31.16 31.24 -3.28
C HIS A 350 31.17 29.87 -2.61
N MET A 351 29.97 29.34 -2.32
CA MET A 351 29.77 28.12 -1.55
C MET A 351 28.51 27.41 -2.07
N PHE A 352 28.61 26.11 -2.27
CA PHE A 352 27.55 25.32 -2.92
C PHE A 352 26.24 25.37 -2.12
N GLU A 353 26.37 25.32 -0.80
CA GLU A 353 25.29 25.41 0.18
C GLU A 353 24.65 26.80 0.27
N ALA A 354 25.33 27.85 -0.18
CA ALA A 354 24.76 29.20 -0.27
C ALA A 354 24.01 29.42 -1.59
N GLU A 355 24.39 28.70 -2.65
CA GLU A 355 23.90 28.93 -4.01
C GLU A 355 22.87 27.91 -4.48
N TYR A 356 22.79 26.73 -3.86
CA TYR A 356 21.85 25.68 -4.26
C TYR A 356 21.11 25.07 -3.07
N HIS A 357 19.78 24.97 -3.20
CA HIS A 357 18.92 24.19 -2.31
C HIS A 357 18.67 22.79 -2.86
N LEU A 358 18.57 21.80 -1.98
CA LEU A 358 18.17 20.45 -2.35
C LEU A 358 16.64 20.31 -2.23
N ASP A 359 15.95 20.17 -3.36
CA ASP A 359 14.48 20.05 -3.43
C ASP A 359 14.02 18.59 -3.35
N ALA A 360 14.82 17.67 -3.89
CA ALA A 360 14.55 16.24 -3.84
C ALA A 360 15.84 15.41 -3.87
N ALA A 361 15.78 14.20 -3.31
CA ALA A 361 16.86 13.24 -3.34
C ALA A 361 16.34 11.80 -3.52
N THR A 362 17.15 10.97 -4.17
CA THR A 362 17.04 9.50 -4.12
C THR A 362 18.17 8.99 -3.25
N VAL A 363 17.84 8.48 -2.06
CA VAL A 363 18.79 7.86 -1.14
C VAL A 363 18.92 6.38 -1.50
N ILE A 364 20.14 5.86 -1.60
CA ILE A 364 20.43 4.43 -1.73
C ILE A 364 21.18 3.96 -0.49
N VAL A 365 20.71 2.87 0.10
CA VAL A 365 21.25 2.27 1.32
C VAL A 365 21.76 0.87 0.95
N TYR A 366 23.05 0.64 1.15
CA TYR A 366 23.70 -0.67 1.02
C TYR A 366 23.76 -1.31 2.39
N THR A 367 23.22 -2.51 2.52
CA THR A 367 23.20 -3.26 3.78
C THR A 367 24.34 -4.26 3.82
N GLN A 368 24.83 -4.54 5.02
CA GLN A 368 25.80 -5.60 5.24
C GLN A 368 25.23 -6.96 4.80
N VAL A 369 26.13 -7.88 4.44
CA VAL A 369 25.78 -9.26 4.10
C VAL A 369 25.35 -9.97 5.39
N ALA A 370 24.13 -10.48 5.45
CA ALA A 370 23.77 -11.48 6.46
C ALA A 370 24.47 -12.81 6.10
N ASP A 371 25.01 -13.52 7.10
CA ASP A 371 25.85 -14.72 6.92
C ASP A 371 25.37 -15.64 5.77
N GLY A 372 26.19 -15.75 4.72
CA GLY A 372 25.95 -16.60 3.55
C GLY A 372 25.18 -15.97 2.38
N GLY A 373 24.68 -14.74 2.50
CA GLY A 373 23.91 -14.04 1.45
C GLY A 373 24.73 -13.12 0.52
N ARG A 374 24.05 -12.44 -0.41
CA ARG A 374 24.61 -11.29 -1.16
C ARG A 374 24.24 -9.98 -0.46
N ALA A 375 25.14 -9.00 -0.49
CA ALA A 375 24.88 -7.65 0.00
C ALA A 375 23.66 -7.07 -0.72
N GLY A 376 22.65 -6.68 0.06
CA GLY A 376 21.44 -6.05 -0.44
C GLY A 376 21.61 -4.54 -0.58
N HIS A 377 20.79 -3.93 -1.43
CA HIS A 377 20.58 -2.49 -1.37
C HIS A 377 19.11 -2.18 -1.63
N PHE A 378 18.65 -1.05 -1.11
CA PHE A 378 17.35 -0.50 -1.44
C PHE A 378 17.47 1.02 -1.61
N SER A 379 16.46 1.62 -2.26
CA SER A 379 16.45 3.06 -2.49
C SER A 379 15.06 3.64 -2.30
N PHE A 380 15.01 4.90 -1.89
CA PHE A 380 13.78 5.64 -1.70
C PHE A 380 13.97 7.10 -2.06
N ASN A 381 12.87 7.75 -2.44
CA ASN A 381 12.85 9.17 -2.79
C ASN A 381 12.30 9.99 -1.63
N ILE A 382 12.84 11.19 -1.47
CA ILE A 382 12.40 12.21 -0.52
C ILE A 382 12.34 13.58 -1.20
N ARG A 383 11.41 14.44 -0.78
CA ARG A 383 11.26 15.83 -1.26
C ARG A 383 11.17 16.79 -0.07
N ALA A 384 11.70 18.00 -0.23
CA ALA A 384 11.66 19.02 0.82
C ALA A 384 10.24 19.33 1.31
N SER A 385 9.22 19.08 0.48
CA SER A 385 7.81 19.18 0.83
C SER A 385 7.29 18.11 1.81
N GLY A 386 8.14 17.20 2.30
CA GLY A 386 7.74 16.11 3.21
C GLY A 386 7.22 14.84 2.52
N VAL A 387 7.32 14.76 1.19
CA VAL A 387 6.86 13.59 0.42
C VAL A 387 7.99 12.57 0.35
N SER A 388 7.70 11.30 0.65
CA SER A 388 8.65 10.18 0.48
C SER A 388 8.03 8.93 -0.14
N THR A 389 8.88 8.03 -0.62
CA THR A 389 8.49 6.67 -1.06
C THR A 389 8.88 5.60 -0.06
N ILE A 390 9.23 5.96 1.19
CA ILE A 390 9.67 5.01 2.22
C ILE A 390 8.64 3.92 2.44
N LYS A 391 7.35 4.30 2.53
CA LYS A 391 6.22 3.37 2.69
C LYS A 391 6.10 2.26 1.64
N ASN A 392 6.79 2.38 0.50
CA ASN A 392 6.81 1.35 -0.55
C ASN A 392 7.91 0.30 -0.33
N LEU A 393 8.74 0.47 0.71
CA LEU A 393 9.77 -0.48 1.11
C LEU A 393 9.17 -1.58 2.01
N SER A 394 9.88 -2.70 2.15
CA SER A 394 9.56 -3.70 3.18
C SER A 394 9.65 -3.08 4.58
N LEU A 395 8.93 -3.63 5.55
CA LEU A 395 8.88 -3.09 6.92
C LEU A 395 10.29 -2.87 7.51
N ARG A 396 11.17 -3.86 7.38
CA ARG A 396 12.58 -3.76 7.76
C ARG A 396 13.29 -2.56 7.12
N ASN A 397 13.10 -2.38 5.82
CA ASN A 397 13.72 -1.28 5.08
C ASN A 397 13.06 0.08 5.37
N GLN A 398 11.79 0.12 5.77
CA GLN A 398 11.14 1.35 6.24
C GLN A 398 11.76 1.84 7.55
N VAL A 399 11.92 0.94 8.52
CA VAL A 399 12.60 1.24 9.79
C VAL A 399 14.01 1.72 9.53
N LEU A 400 14.75 1.00 8.67
CA LEU A 400 16.13 1.37 8.36
C LEU A 400 16.25 2.71 7.61
N ALA A 401 15.35 2.98 6.67
CA ALA A 401 15.29 4.27 5.97
C ALA A 401 15.07 5.44 6.95
N ARG A 402 14.20 5.27 7.96
CA ARG A 402 13.93 6.30 8.97
C ARG A 402 15.15 6.56 9.85
N LYS A 403 15.79 5.50 10.36
CA LYS A 403 17.05 5.61 11.12
C LYS A 403 18.14 6.34 10.33
N VAL A 404 18.28 6.02 9.04
CA VAL A 404 19.20 6.71 8.15
C VAL A 404 18.85 8.20 8.03
N LEU A 405 17.58 8.55 7.84
CA LEU A 405 17.18 9.96 7.74
C LEU A 405 17.36 10.74 9.05
N GLN A 406 17.11 10.12 10.21
CA GLN A 406 17.38 10.72 11.53
C GLN A 406 18.87 10.97 11.72
N ALA A 407 19.72 9.96 11.45
CA ALA A 407 21.16 10.08 11.59
C ALA A 407 21.77 11.12 10.61
N LEU A 408 21.08 11.41 9.52
CA LEU A 408 21.42 12.46 8.56
C LEU A 408 20.78 13.83 8.88
N MET A 409 20.08 13.96 10.01
CA MET A 409 19.39 15.19 10.43
C MET A 409 18.38 15.71 9.40
N VAL A 410 17.80 14.80 8.60
CA VAL A 410 16.75 15.12 7.62
C VAL A 410 15.37 15.16 8.28
N ILE A 411 15.19 14.39 9.35
CA ILE A 411 14.02 14.35 10.24
C ILE A 411 14.46 14.40 11.69
N ASP A 412 13.56 14.79 12.59
CA ASP A 412 13.83 14.89 14.02
C ASP A 412 13.69 13.52 14.70
N ALA A 413 14.35 13.32 15.84
CA ALA A 413 14.30 12.05 16.59
C ALA A 413 12.89 11.75 17.14
N GLU A 414 12.07 12.78 17.40
CA GLU A 414 10.69 12.64 17.89
C GLU A 414 9.71 12.13 16.80
N ASP A 415 10.07 12.22 15.52
CA ASP A 415 9.24 11.77 14.39
C ASP A 415 9.05 10.24 14.33
N ASP A 416 9.81 9.49 15.15
CA ASP A 416 9.69 8.04 15.28
C ASP A 416 8.48 7.62 16.11
N VAL A 417 8.04 8.41 17.09
CA VAL A 417 7.01 7.98 18.06
C VAL A 417 5.62 7.92 17.42
N ALA A 418 5.32 8.80 16.48
CA ALA A 418 4.03 8.83 15.78
C ALA A 418 3.88 7.68 14.75
N VAL A 419 4.98 7.06 14.31
CA VAL A 419 4.95 5.97 13.30
C VAL A 419 5.36 4.62 13.89
N ALA A 420 6.18 4.57 14.93
CA ALA A 420 6.37 3.37 15.75
C ALA A 420 5.05 2.89 16.38
N ALA A 421 4.07 3.79 16.53
CA ALA A 421 2.68 3.46 16.86
C ALA A 421 1.96 2.59 15.79
N GLN A 422 2.50 2.49 14.58
CA GLN A 422 1.94 1.73 13.45
C GLN A 422 2.76 0.48 13.09
N VAL A 423 3.90 0.24 13.75
CA VAL A 423 4.77 -0.92 13.50
C VAL A 423 4.80 -1.79 14.76
N PRO A 424 4.36 -3.06 14.71
CA PRO A 424 4.42 -3.94 15.87
C PRO A 424 5.85 -4.04 16.39
N ARG A 425 6.03 -3.85 17.71
CA ARG A 425 7.35 -3.86 18.38
C ARG A 425 8.11 -5.18 18.22
N GLU A 426 7.44 -6.27 17.86
CA GLU A 426 8.03 -7.59 17.67
C GLU A 426 8.78 -7.74 16.33
N ALA A 427 8.53 -6.87 15.34
CA ALA A 427 9.26 -6.89 14.06
C ALA A 427 10.67 -6.26 14.13
N ALA A 428 11.08 -5.77 15.32
CA ALA A 428 12.40 -5.17 15.52
C ALA A 428 13.52 -6.19 15.82
N ILE A 429 13.17 -7.48 15.96
CA ILE A 429 14.12 -8.54 16.34
C ILE A 429 13.87 -9.80 15.49
N VAL A 430 14.01 -9.71 14.15
CA VAL A 430 14.42 -10.81 13.26
C VAL A 430 15.19 -10.26 12.06
#